data_AF-A0A327H425-F1
#
_entry.id   AF-A0A327H425-F1
#
_cell.length_a   1.000
_cell.length_b   1.000
_cell.length_c   1.000
_cell.angle_alpha   90.00
_cell.angle_beta   90.00
_cell.angle_gamma   90.00
#
_symmetry.space_group_name_H-M   'P 1'
#
loop_
_entity.id
_entity.type
_entity.pdbx_description
1 polymer ?
#
loop_
_entity_poly.entity_id
_entity_poly.type
_entity_poly.pdbx_seq_one_letter_code
_entity_poly.pdbx_strand_id
1 'polypeptide(L)' 'MVYCTECGREQADMAKFCRYCGERMPGLDLAVKLKQEAAAIQQAKSGSSNIPQNPTNPQQPVNDRFRTGSRLGGA' A
#
# COMPACT_ATOMS: atom_id res chain seq x y z
N MET A 1 -15.19 -19.13 -8.08
CA MET A 1 -14.82 -19.18 -9.51
C MET A 1 -13.89 -18.00 -9.76
N VAL A 2 -12.70 -18.23 -10.29
CA VAL A 2 -11.68 -17.18 -10.51
C VAL A 2 -11.45 -17.03 -12.01
N TYR A 3 -11.34 -15.80 -12.49
CA TYR A 3 -10.99 -15.53 -13.89
C TYR A 3 -9.51 -15.16 -14.00
N CYS A 4 -8.85 -15.62 -15.06
CA CYS A 4 -7.49 -15.20 -15.34
C CYS A 4 -7.46 -13.73 -15.74
N THR A 5 -6.55 -12.94 -15.17
CA THR A 5 -6.38 -11.51 -15.50
C THR A 5 -5.88 -11.28 -16.92
N GLU A 6 -5.13 -12.24 -17.47
CA GLU A 6 -4.56 -12.12 -18.81
C GLU A 6 -5.51 -12.60 -19.90
N CYS A 7 -6.09 -13.79 -19.74
CA CYS A 7 -6.92 -14.40 -20.80
C CYS A 7 -8.42 -14.32 -20.55
N GLY A 8 -8.86 -13.83 -19.38
CA GLY A 8 -10.27 -13.67 -19.04
C GLY A 8 -11.06 -14.98 -18.91
N ARG A 9 -10.41 -16.15 -19.02
CA ARG A 9 -11.08 -17.45 -18.90
C ARG A 9 -11.30 -17.84 -17.45
N GLU A 10 -12.42 -18.50 -17.21
CA GLU A 10 -12.71 -19.12 -15.92
C GLU A 10 -11.70 -20.21 -15.59
N GLN A 11 -11.31 -20.26 -14.33
CA GLN A 11 -10.35 -21.20 -13.78
C GLN A 11 -10.79 -21.64 -12.38
N ALA A 12 -10.35 -22.84 -12.00
CA ALA A 12 -10.53 -23.36 -10.65
C ALA A 12 -9.84 -22.46 -9.60
N ASP A 13 -10.50 -22.27 -8.46
CA ASP A 13 -10.12 -21.34 -7.37
C ASP A 13 -8.69 -21.55 -6.81
N MET A 14 -8.09 -22.72 -7.03
CA MET A 14 -6.76 -23.07 -6.49
C MET A 14 -5.69 -23.35 -7.55
N ALA A 15 -5.92 -22.98 -8.81
CA ALA A 15 -4.92 -23.19 -9.85
C ALA A 15 -3.72 -22.24 -9.68
N LYS A 16 -2.51 -22.79 -9.55
CA LYS A 16 -1.26 -22.00 -9.52
C LYS A 16 -0.94 -21.33 -10.86
N PHE A 17 -1.42 -21.92 -11.94
CA PHE A 17 -1.18 -21.46 -13.31
C PHE A 17 -2.48 -21.51 -14.11
N CYS A 18 -2.62 -20.57 -15.03
CA CYS A 18 -3.64 -20.56 -16.06
C CYS A 18 -3.42 -21.75 -17.03
N ARG A 19 -4.39 -22.65 -17.16
CA ARG A 19 -4.29 -23.79 -18.12
C ARG A 19 -4.24 -23.39 -19.58
N TYR A 20 -4.74 -22.21 -19.94
CA TYR A 20 -4.85 -21.76 -21.32
C TYR A 20 -3.65 -20.90 -21.75
N CYS A 21 -3.18 -20.05 -20.85
CA CYS A 21 -2.18 -19.03 -21.12
C CYS A 21 -0.83 -19.31 -20.45
N GLY A 22 -0.77 -20.27 -19.51
CA GLY A 22 0.45 -20.61 -18.77
C GLY A 22 0.84 -19.59 -17.69
N GLU A 23 0.18 -18.43 -17.63
CA GLU A 23 0.52 -17.37 -16.68
C GLU A 23 0.31 -17.81 -15.22
N ARG A 24 1.17 -17.32 -14.33
CA ARG A 24 1.00 -17.56 -12.89
C ARG A 24 -0.21 -16.80 -12.39
N MET A 25 -1.18 -17.53 -11.86
CA MET A 25 -2.34 -16.90 -11.25
C MET A 25 -1.89 -16.13 -10.01
N PRO A 26 -2.22 -14.83 -9.89
CA PRO A 26 -1.77 -14.03 -8.75
C PRO A 26 -2.32 -14.55 -7.43
N GLY A 27 -3.35 -15.40 -7.44
CA GLY A 27 -4.02 -15.91 -6.24
C GLY A 27 -3.11 -16.57 -5.20
N LEU A 28 -2.00 -17.20 -5.58
CA LEU A 28 -1.07 -17.80 -4.60
C LEU A 28 0.03 -16.83 -4.15
N ASP A 29 0.73 -16.18 -5.09
CA ASP A 29 1.83 -15.27 -4.76
C ASP A 29 1.34 -14.04 -3.99
N LEU A 30 0.23 -13.46 -4.44
CA LEU A 30 -0.40 -12.33 -3.79
C LEU A 30 -0.91 -12.73 -2.40
N ALA A 31 -1.58 -13.89 -2.25
CA ALA A 31 -2.02 -14.36 -0.94
C ALA A 31 -0.86 -14.63 0.03
N VAL A 32 0.30 -15.09 -0.46
CA VAL A 32 1.50 -15.25 0.36
C VAL A 32 2.03 -13.88 0.81
N LYS A 33 2.15 -12.91 -0.11
CA LYS A 33 2.60 -11.55 0.21
C LYS A 33 1.66 -10.85 1.20
N LEU A 34 0.35 -10.93 1.01
CA LEU A 34 -0.63 -10.37 1.94
C LEU A 34 -0.55 -10.99 3.34
N LYS A 35 -0.32 -12.30 3.44
CA LYS A 35 -0.12 -12.95 4.74
C LYS A 35 1.14 -12.47 5.44
N GLN A 36 2.23 -12.27 4.70
CA GLN A 36 3.48 -11.73 5.24
C GLN A 36 3.30 -10.29 5.72
N GLU A 37 2.63 -9.45 4.93
CA GLU A 37 2.31 -8.07 5.31
C GLU A 37 1.42 -8.02 6.56
N ALA A 38 0.38 -8.83 6.62
CA ALA A 38 -0.50 -8.92 7.79
C ALA A 38 0.26 -9.39 9.05
N ALA A 39 1.19 -10.34 8.92
CA ALA A 39 2.01 -10.80 10.04
C ALA A 39 2.97 -9.71 10.54
N ALA A 40 3.60 -8.96 9.65
CA ALA A 40 4.49 -7.85 10.01
C ALA A 40 3.74 -6.75 10.77
N ILE A 41 2.52 -6.40 10.34
CA ILE A 41 1.68 -5.42 11.03
C ILE A 41 1.27 -5.91 12.43
N GLN A 42 0.90 -7.19 12.56
CA GLN A 42 0.51 -7.76 13.86
C GLN A 42 1.67 -7.76 14.87
N GLN A 43 2.89 -8.06 14.42
CA GLN A 43 4.09 -8.03 15.26
C GLN A 43 4.40 -6.61 15.75
N ALA A 44 4.27 -5.60 14.88
CA ALA A 44 4.44 -4.20 15.28
C ALA A 44 3.37 -3.74 16.29
N LYS A 45 2.16 -4.29 16.21
CA LYS A 45 1.02 -3.86 17.03
C LYS A 45 0.94 -4.54 18.40
N SER A 46 1.42 -5.78 18.54
CA SER A 46 1.41 -6.52 19.82
C SER A 46 2.39 -5.98 20.88
N GLY A 47 3.25 -5.01 20.55
CA GLY A 47 4.19 -4.40 21.50
C GLY A 47 3.80 -3.02 22.05
N SER A 48 2.66 -2.44 21.66
CA SER A 48 2.31 -1.07 22.05
C SER A 48 0.83 -0.89 22.37
N SER A 49 0.52 -1.03 23.66
CA SER A 49 -0.69 -0.46 24.23
C SER A 49 -0.68 1.06 24.02
N ASN A 50 -1.65 1.55 23.24
CA ASN A 50 -2.02 2.94 22.99
C ASN A 50 -1.06 3.78 22.12
N ILE A 51 -1.55 4.14 20.91
CA ILE A 51 -1.61 5.47 20.27
C ILE A 51 -1.76 5.22 18.75
N PRO A 52 -2.76 5.78 18.04
CA PRO A 52 -2.85 5.69 16.59
C PRO A 52 -1.80 6.61 15.94
N GLN A 53 -0.71 6.02 15.45
CA GLN A 53 0.23 6.72 14.57
C GLN A 53 -0.24 6.56 13.13
N ASN A 54 -0.93 7.61 12.65
CA ASN A 54 -1.14 7.91 11.25
C ASN A 54 0.23 7.93 10.53
N PRO A 55 0.42 7.28 9.37
CA PRO A 55 1.71 7.29 8.69
C PRO A 55 2.02 8.70 8.16
N THR A 56 2.88 9.43 8.88
CA THR A 56 3.51 10.64 8.38
C THR A 56 4.48 10.25 7.28
N ASN A 57 4.10 10.52 6.04
CA ASN A 57 4.95 10.42 4.85
C ASN A 57 6.10 11.44 4.94
N PRO A 58 7.39 11.03 4.92
CA PRO A 58 8.51 11.95 4.99
C PRO A 58 8.95 12.41 3.60
N GLN A 59 8.23 13.37 3.00
CA GLN A 59 8.78 14.21 1.93
C GLN A 59 7.89 15.44 1.70
N GLN A 60 8.32 16.60 2.19
CA GLN A 60 8.74 17.73 1.34
C GLN A 60 9.06 18.97 2.19
N PRO A 61 10.25 19.59 2.06
CA PRO A 61 10.53 20.89 2.65
C PRO A 61 9.87 21.97 1.80
N VAL A 62 8.69 22.46 2.21
CA VAL A 62 8.14 23.68 1.63
C VAL A 62 8.89 24.89 2.20
N ASN A 63 9.99 25.23 1.53
CA ASN A 63 10.68 26.51 1.71
C ASN A 63 9.75 27.64 1.22
N ASP A 64 8.86 28.11 2.10
CA ASP A 64 8.09 29.33 1.84
C ASP A 64 8.90 30.55 2.29
N ARG A 65 9.74 31.04 1.37
CA ARG A 65 10.52 32.28 1.51
C ARG A 65 9.86 33.44 0.75
N PHE A 66 8.57 33.66 0.95
CA PHE A 66 7.83 34.78 0.35
C PHE A 66 6.84 35.46 1.34
N ARG A 67 7.32 35.87 2.53
CA ARG A 67 6.66 36.90 3.34
C ARG A 67 7.64 37.98 3.79
N THR A 68 8.23 38.68 2.84
CA THR A 68 8.77 40.03 3.06
C THR A 68 7.78 41.03 2.47
N GLY A 69 6.78 41.38 3.29
CA GLY A 69 5.85 42.48 3.03
C GLY A 69 6.00 43.54 4.11
N SER A 70 7.05 44.34 4.03
CA SER A 70 7.28 45.52 4.85
C SER A 70 6.17 46.54 4.67
N ARG A 71 5.42 46.90 5.72
CA ARG A 71 4.87 48.26 5.96
C ARG A 71 4.69 48.49 7.46
N LEU A 72 5.68 49.12 8.08
CA LEU A 72 5.56 49.75 9.40
C LEU A 72 4.56 50.91 9.29
N GLY A 73 3.54 50.89 10.15
CA GLY A 73 2.61 52.00 10.32
C GLY A 73 3.24 53.12 11.13
N GLY A 74 3.00 54.36 10.70
CA GLY A 74 3.39 55.57 11.43
C GLY A 74 2.59 56.77 10.93
N ALA A 75 1.61 57.18 11.72
CA ALA A 75 1.06 58.54 11.84
C ALA A 75 0.16 58.56 13.09
#